data_AF-A0A947CQT2-F1
#
_entry.id   AF-A0A947CQT2-F1
#
_cell.length_a   1.000
_cell.length_b   1.000
_cell.length_c   1.000
_cell.angle_alpha   90.00
_cell.angle_beta   90.00
_cell.angle_gamma   90.00
#
_symmetry.space_group_name_H-M   'P 1'
#
loop_
_entity.id
_entity.type
_entity.pdbx_description
1 polymer ?
#
loop_
_entity_poly.entity_id
_entity_poly.type
_entity_poly.pdbx_seq_one_letter_code
_entity_poly.pdbx_strand_id
1 'polypeptide(L)'
;MTGREHQRIPYAVQVQFRTASSFLVAYSVNLSRGGLFIETEELLDTGTEVSLQFAVPGTGPILARGRVAWARQLLDQNGPPGIGVEFDDIVNTIGPIIDRLVADFSGVNVLLMSADDRNRKTLSRLIRSIISTAEVVGATDASVAENILDSEIDLVIIDLDGPSDEALSTLVTAHSMGIPTVALGSESAARDRAREAGAVEVASNPPPSAEFQRILVSALGKPATVRRT
;
A
#
# COMPACT_ATOMS: atom_id res chain seq x y z
N MET A 1 40.87 28.41 5.30
CA MET A 1 40.69 27.71 4.00
C MET A 1 40.40 26.25 4.34
N THR A 2 39.24 25.67 4.11
CA THR A 2 38.15 25.95 3.16
C THR A 2 36.88 25.35 3.75
N GLY A 3 35.83 26.18 3.92
CA GLY A 3 34.49 25.69 4.20
C GLY A 3 33.97 24.95 2.96
N ARG A 4 33.57 23.69 3.15
CA ARG A 4 32.59 23.07 2.26
C ARG A 4 31.23 23.37 2.86
N GLU A 5 30.64 24.49 2.45
CA GLU A 5 29.19 24.65 2.48
C GLU A 5 28.63 23.56 1.56
N HIS A 6 28.23 22.43 2.15
CA HIS A 6 27.29 21.56 1.47
C HIS A 6 26.01 22.37 1.34
N GLN A 7 25.75 22.84 0.12
CA GLN A 7 24.46 23.38 -0.27
C GLN A 7 23.43 22.28 -0.01
N ARG A 8 22.83 22.28 1.19
CA ARG A 8 21.79 21.34 1.59
C ARG A 8 20.57 21.69 0.77
N ILE A 9 20.48 21.16 -0.44
CA ILE A 9 19.21 21.13 -1.15
C ILE A 9 18.39 20.10 -0.37
N PRO A 10 17.34 20.51 0.37
CA PRO A 10 16.53 19.56 1.12
C PRO A 10 15.96 18.55 0.13
N TYR A 11 16.21 17.26 0.36
CA TYR A 11 15.61 16.22 -0.47
C TYR A 11 14.12 16.20 -0.16
N ALA A 12 13.31 16.67 -1.09
CA ALA A 12 11.87 16.80 -0.91
C ALA A 12 11.16 15.64 -1.60
N VAL A 13 10.29 14.94 -0.85
CA VAL A 13 9.53 13.79 -1.33
C VAL A 13 8.05 14.02 -1.09
N GLN A 14 7.26 13.88 -2.14
CA GLN A 14 5.82 13.79 -2.05
C GLN A 14 5.38 12.33 -2.02
N VAL A 15 4.58 11.98 -1.02
CA VAL A 15 3.98 10.66 -0.84
C VAL A 15 2.47 10.83 -0.96
N GLN A 16 1.88 10.25 -2.00
CA GLN A 16 0.44 10.38 -2.26
C GLN A 16 -0.27 9.09 -1.84
N PHE A 17 -1.38 9.23 -1.12
CA PHE A 17 -2.29 8.14 -0.78
C PHE A 17 -3.56 8.26 -1.60
N ARG A 18 -4.15 7.12 -2.00
CA ARG A 18 -5.38 7.12 -2.78
C ARG A 18 -6.61 7.40 -1.92
N THR A 19 -6.59 6.94 -0.67
CA THR A 19 -7.70 7.06 0.28
C THR A 19 -7.20 7.42 1.68
N ALA A 20 -8.06 8.01 2.52
CA ALA A 20 -7.76 8.25 3.92
C ALA A 20 -7.46 6.94 4.68
N SER A 21 -8.21 5.87 4.38
CA SER A 21 -8.02 4.53 4.97
C SER A 21 -6.62 3.99 4.70
N SER A 22 -6.11 4.12 3.47
CA SER A 22 -4.73 3.69 3.13
C SER A 22 -3.67 4.44 3.95
N PHE A 23 -3.86 5.75 4.17
CA PHE A 23 -2.98 6.54 5.01
C PHE A 23 -3.03 6.13 6.49
N LEU A 24 -4.23 5.89 7.04
CA LEU A 24 -4.39 5.42 8.42
C LEU A 24 -3.72 4.05 8.66
N VAL A 25 -3.85 3.13 7.69
CA VAL A 25 -3.16 1.83 7.75
C VAL A 25 -1.64 2.02 7.69
N ALA A 26 -1.13 2.82 6.75
CA ALA A 26 0.29 3.14 6.65
C ALA A 26 0.83 3.78 7.93
N TYR A 27 0.05 4.67 8.55
CA TYR A 27 0.38 5.33 9.81
C TYR A 27 0.48 4.33 10.97
N SER A 28 -0.50 3.44 11.11
CA SER A 28 -0.52 2.42 12.17
C SER A 28 0.68 1.47 12.12
N VAL A 29 1.15 1.14 10.92
CA VAL A 29 2.17 0.09 10.73
C VAL A 29 3.58 0.65 10.68
N ASN A 30 3.78 1.74 9.92
CA ASN A 30 5.09 2.24 9.55
C ASN A 30 5.35 3.63 10.15
N LEU A 31 4.45 4.59 9.96
CA LEU A 31 4.75 5.99 10.28
C LEU A 31 4.75 6.29 11.78
N SER A 32 3.83 5.69 12.55
CA SER A 32 3.72 5.88 14.00
C SER A 32 4.95 5.38 14.77
N ARG A 33 5.72 4.46 14.17
CA ARG A 33 6.99 3.95 14.71
C ARG A 33 8.19 4.84 14.39
N GLY A 34 7.95 5.99 13.76
CA GLY A 34 8.97 7.02 13.56
C GLY A 34 9.70 6.93 12.23
N GLY A 35 9.26 6.12 11.25
CA GLY A 35 9.96 6.09 9.96
C GLY A 35 9.14 5.70 8.74
N LEU A 36 9.75 5.93 7.57
CA LEU A 36 9.21 5.61 6.26
C LEU A 36 10.33 5.05 5.38
N PHE A 37 10.09 3.90 4.75
CA PHE A 37 10.95 3.44 3.67
C PHE A 37 10.50 4.05 2.34
N ILE A 38 11.45 4.62 1.62
CA ILE A 38 11.25 5.20 0.28
C ILE A 38 12.07 4.35 -0.69
N GLU A 39 11.37 3.64 -1.56
CA GLU A 39 11.99 2.93 -2.67
C GLU A 39 12.52 3.96 -3.68
N THR A 40 13.82 3.93 -3.94
CA THR A 40 14.52 4.86 -4.84
C THR A 40 15.89 4.31 -5.22
N GLU A 41 16.30 4.51 -6.47
CA GLU A 41 17.67 4.25 -6.92
C GLU A 41 18.64 5.38 -6.52
N GLU A 42 18.11 6.59 -6.25
CA GLU A 42 18.88 7.72 -5.73
C GLU A 42 19.08 7.55 -4.22
N LEU A 43 20.20 6.92 -3.86
CA LEU A 43 20.57 6.73 -2.46
C LEU A 43 21.21 8.01 -1.89
N LEU A 44 20.78 8.34 -0.68
CA LEU A 44 21.29 9.48 0.08
C LEU A 44 22.13 8.98 1.25
N ASP A 45 23.11 9.79 1.65
CA ASP A 45 23.93 9.49 2.81
C ASP A 45 23.10 9.51 4.10
N THR A 46 23.40 8.61 5.03
CA THR A 46 22.84 8.62 6.37
C THR A 46 23.03 10.00 7.02
N GLY A 47 21.97 10.52 7.64
CA GLY A 47 21.92 11.85 8.24
C GLY A 47 21.44 12.96 7.30
N THR A 48 21.30 12.69 6.00
CA THR A 48 20.75 13.67 5.05
C THR A 48 19.34 14.08 5.46
N GLU A 49 19.09 15.39 5.51
CA GLU A 49 17.77 15.96 5.83
C GLU A 49 16.79 15.75 4.66
N VAL A 50 15.62 15.21 4.99
CA VAL A 50 14.55 14.91 4.05
C VAL A 50 13.31 15.68 4.49
N SER A 51 12.70 16.41 3.55
CA SER A 51 11.38 17.01 3.72
C SER A 51 10.35 16.11 3.05
N LEU A 52 9.27 15.78 3.75
CA LEU A 52 8.20 14.96 3.22
C LEU A 52 6.91 15.75 3.16
N GLN A 53 6.15 15.53 2.09
CA GLN A 53 4.79 16.03 1.93
C GLN A 53 3.86 14.84 1.69
N PHE A 54 2.98 14.54 2.63
CA PHE A 54 1.92 13.58 2.43
C PHE A 54 0.71 14.28 1.80
N ALA A 55 0.24 13.74 0.67
CA ALA A 55 -1.01 14.12 0.05
C ALA A 55 -2.05 13.03 0.37
N VAL A 56 -3.02 13.38 1.20
CA VAL A 56 -4.09 12.48 1.63
C VAL A 56 -5.43 13.12 1.24
N PRO A 57 -6.35 12.38 0.60
CA PRO A 57 -7.67 12.90 0.27
C PRO A 57 -8.41 13.41 1.51
N GLY A 58 -9.12 14.52 1.36
CA GLY A 58 -9.85 15.16 2.46
C GLY A 58 -8.98 15.97 3.43
N THR A 59 -7.65 15.98 3.24
CA THR A 59 -6.73 16.81 4.04
C THR A 59 -6.02 17.86 3.19
N GLY A 60 -5.48 18.88 3.86
CA GLY A 60 -4.41 19.69 3.26
C GLY A 60 -3.10 18.90 3.17
N PRO A 61 -2.07 19.43 2.48
CA PRO A 61 -0.75 18.80 2.46
C PRO A 61 -0.17 18.69 3.87
N ILE A 62 0.30 17.50 4.23
CA ILE A 62 0.87 17.23 5.55
C ILE A 62 2.38 17.26 5.41
N LEU A 63 3.03 18.23 6.06
CA LEU A 63 4.48 18.38 5.99
C LEU A 63 5.13 17.67 7.16
N ALA A 64 6.17 16.88 6.88
CA ALA A 64 7.02 16.26 7.88
C ALA A 64 8.50 16.46 7.53
N ARG A 65 9.35 16.35 8.55
CA ARG A 65 10.81 16.36 8.40
C ARG A 65 11.39 15.10 8.99
N GLY A 66 12.46 14.63 8.38
CA GLY A 66 13.22 13.49 8.87
C GLY A 66 14.64 13.50 8.36
N ARG A 67 15.38 12.45 8.72
CA ARG A 67 16.73 12.18 8.26
C ARG A 67 16.84 10.76 7.74
N VAL A 68 17.72 10.55 6.77
CA VAL A 68 18.06 9.21 6.30
C VAL A 68 18.71 8.44 7.45
N ALA A 69 18.06 7.39 7.94
CA ALA A 69 18.60 6.50 8.96
C ALA A 69 19.50 5.42 8.35
N TRP A 70 19.12 4.91 7.19
CA TRP A 70 19.87 3.89 6.46
C TRP A 70 19.54 3.93 4.96
N ALA A 71 20.44 3.38 4.14
CA ALA A 71 20.24 3.19 2.70
C ALA A 71 20.46 1.72 2.34
N ARG A 72 19.65 1.20 1.43
CA ARG A 72 19.74 -0.15 0.87
C ARG A 72 20.08 -0.06 -0.61
N GLN A 73 21.13 -0.78 -1.01
CA GLN A 73 21.56 -0.83 -2.40
C GLN A 73 20.81 -1.91 -3.18
N LEU A 74 20.76 -1.74 -4.51
CA LEU A 74 20.09 -2.66 -5.44
C LEU A 74 20.62 -4.10 -5.34
N LEU A 75 21.90 -4.27 -4.99
CA LEU A 75 22.55 -5.58 -4.87
C LEU A 75 22.22 -6.30 -3.55
N ASP A 76 21.51 -5.65 -2.63
CA ASP A 76 21.10 -6.27 -1.38
C ASP A 76 19.95 -7.26 -1.63
N GLN A 77 20.10 -8.49 -1.14
CA GLN A 77 19.09 -9.56 -1.32
C GLN A 77 17.82 -9.31 -0.50
N ASN A 78 17.83 -8.28 0.36
CA ASN A 78 16.77 -7.99 1.32
C ASN A 78 15.62 -7.11 0.79
N GLY A 79 15.61 -6.77 -0.51
CA GLY A 79 14.50 -6.05 -1.16
C GLY A 79 14.97 -4.94 -2.11
N PRO A 80 14.04 -4.12 -2.64
CA PRO A 80 14.38 -3.09 -3.62
C PRO A 80 15.29 -2.00 -3.02
N PRO A 81 16.06 -1.28 -3.85
CA PRO A 81 16.90 -0.18 -3.39
C PRO A 81 16.05 0.93 -2.78
N GLY A 82 16.59 1.61 -1.78
CA GLY A 82 15.89 2.73 -1.18
C GLY A 82 16.53 3.26 0.08
N ILE A 83 15.84 4.21 0.71
CA ILE A 83 16.29 4.88 1.94
C ILE A 83 15.23 4.72 3.03
N GLY A 84 15.69 4.40 4.23
CA GLY A 84 14.87 4.49 5.44
C GLY A 84 15.00 5.89 6.02
N VAL A 85 13.88 6.61 6.14
CA VAL A 85 13.81 7.93 6.76
C VAL A 85 13.25 7.80 8.16
N GLU A 86 13.93 8.37 9.15
CA GLU A 86 13.44 8.54 10.52
C GLU A 86 12.94 9.97 10.71
N PHE A 87 11.76 10.14 11.33
CA PHE A 87 11.13 11.44 11.52
C PHE A 87 11.63 12.15 12.78
N ASP A 88 11.72 13.48 12.72
CA ASP A 88 12.12 14.30 13.86
C ASP A 88 11.05 14.38 14.96
N ASP A 89 9.78 14.61 14.55
CA ASP A 89 8.62 14.68 15.46
C ASP A 89 7.31 14.47 14.68
N ILE A 90 7.09 13.24 14.22
CA ILE A 90 5.92 12.92 13.39
C ILE A 90 4.61 12.96 14.18
N VAL A 91 4.64 12.55 15.45
CA VAL A 91 3.43 12.34 16.26
C VAL A 91 2.76 13.68 16.58
N ASN A 92 3.53 14.70 16.97
CA ASN A 92 2.96 16.03 17.24
C ASN A 92 2.48 16.72 15.96
N THR A 93 3.15 16.47 14.82
CA THR A 93 2.82 17.09 13.54
C THR A 93 1.57 16.49 12.90
N ILE A 94 1.41 15.17 12.99
CA ILE A 94 0.36 14.41 12.29
C ILE A 94 -0.83 14.07 13.20
N GLY A 95 -0.66 14.04 14.52
CA GLY A 95 -1.68 13.65 15.51
C GLY A 95 -3.07 14.29 15.29
N PRO A 96 -3.19 15.63 15.22
CA PRO A 96 -4.50 16.26 15.01
C PRO A 96 -5.18 15.89 13.68
N ILE A 97 -4.39 15.57 12.66
CA ILE A 97 -4.92 15.11 11.36
C ILE A 97 -5.41 13.67 11.48
N ILE A 98 -4.67 12.82 12.22
CA ILE A 98 -5.10 11.45 12.50
C ILE A 98 -6.40 11.44 13.28
N ASP A 99 -6.53 12.29 14.31
CA ASP A 99 -7.77 12.37 15.10
C ASP A 99 -8.97 12.69 14.22
N ARG A 100 -8.81 13.62 13.28
CA ARG A 100 -9.85 13.95 12.29
C ARG A 100 -10.15 12.79 11.35
N LEU A 101 -9.11 12.18 10.77
CA LEU A 101 -9.28 11.08 9.82
C LEU A 101 -9.92 9.85 10.48
N VAL A 102 -9.59 9.57 11.74
CA VAL A 102 -10.21 8.49 12.53
C VAL A 102 -11.67 8.81 12.84
N ALA A 103 -12.02 10.07 13.11
CA ALA A 103 -13.40 10.46 13.35
C ALA A 103 -14.30 10.24 12.12
N ASP A 104 -13.75 10.43 10.92
CA ASP A 104 -14.45 10.25 9.65
C ASP A 104 -14.30 8.82 9.06
N PHE A 105 -13.58 7.92 9.74
CA PHE A 105 -13.27 6.58 9.24
C PHE A 105 -14.49 5.65 9.31
N SER A 106 -14.99 5.22 8.15
CA SER A 106 -16.13 4.30 8.02
C SER A 106 -15.73 2.84 7.80
N GLY A 107 -14.46 2.56 7.54
CA GLY A 107 -13.98 1.21 7.26
C GLY A 107 -13.08 1.12 6.03
N VAL A 108 -12.86 -0.11 5.58
CA VAL A 108 -12.04 -0.41 4.41
C VAL A 108 -12.91 -1.08 3.36
N ASN A 109 -13.03 -0.49 2.18
CA ASN A 109 -13.83 -1.05 1.09
C ASN A 109 -12.98 -2.06 0.30
N VAL A 110 -13.40 -3.32 0.29
CA VAL A 110 -12.65 -4.40 -0.36
C VAL A 110 -13.51 -5.03 -1.44
N LEU A 111 -13.06 -4.98 -2.69
CA LEU A 111 -13.61 -5.81 -3.76
C LEU A 111 -12.98 -7.20 -3.66
N LEU A 112 -13.80 -8.25 -3.57
CA LEU A 112 -13.37 -9.64 -3.62
C LEU A 112 -13.91 -10.31 -4.89
N MET A 113 -13.02 -10.54 -5.86
CA MET A 113 -13.34 -11.29 -7.07
C MET A 113 -13.08 -12.78 -6.85
N SER A 114 -14.12 -13.60 -6.97
CA SER A 114 -14.02 -15.07 -6.98
C SER A 114 -15.29 -15.64 -7.60
N ALA A 115 -15.12 -16.49 -8.61
CA ALA A 115 -16.23 -17.20 -9.25
C ALA A 115 -16.86 -18.24 -8.30
N ASP A 116 -16.07 -18.85 -7.41
CA ASP A 116 -16.54 -19.86 -6.46
C ASP A 116 -17.16 -19.22 -5.20
N ASP A 117 -18.44 -19.51 -4.95
CA ASP A 117 -19.17 -18.94 -3.81
C ASP A 117 -18.62 -19.39 -2.45
N ARG A 118 -18.07 -20.60 -2.34
CA ARG A 118 -17.49 -21.11 -1.09
C ARG A 118 -16.17 -20.41 -0.77
N ASN A 119 -15.32 -20.21 -1.76
CA ASN A 119 -14.09 -19.43 -1.65
C ASN A 119 -14.41 -17.99 -1.29
N ARG A 120 -15.33 -17.34 -2.03
CA ARG A 120 -15.74 -15.96 -1.77
C ARG A 120 -16.24 -15.77 -0.33
N LYS A 121 -17.09 -16.67 0.18
CA LYS A 121 -17.56 -16.65 1.57
C LYS A 121 -16.44 -16.87 2.57
N THR A 122 -15.49 -17.74 2.27
CA THR A 122 -14.37 -18.07 3.16
C THR A 122 -13.37 -16.92 3.24
N LEU A 123 -12.94 -16.38 2.11
CA LEU A 123 -12.08 -15.22 2.06
C LEU A 123 -12.74 -13.99 2.68
N SER A 124 -14.03 -13.75 2.42
CA SER A 124 -14.79 -12.68 3.09
C SER A 124 -14.76 -12.77 4.62
N ARG A 125 -14.85 -13.99 5.18
CA ARG A 125 -14.76 -14.22 6.62
C ARG A 125 -13.34 -13.99 7.14
N LEU A 126 -12.32 -14.45 6.41
CA LEU A 126 -10.92 -14.26 6.79
C LEU A 126 -10.51 -12.78 6.76
N ILE A 127 -10.91 -12.03 5.73
CA ILE A 127 -10.67 -10.58 5.63
C ILE A 127 -11.27 -9.86 6.83
N ARG A 128 -12.54 -10.12 7.15
CA ARG A 128 -13.22 -9.51 8.30
C ARG A 128 -12.65 -9.94 9.65
N SER A 129 -12.02 -11.11 9.74
CA SER A 129 -11.31 -11.54 10.94
C SER A 129 -10.01 -10.75 11.18
N ILE A 130 -9.40 -10.20 10.13
CA ILE A 130 -8.15 -9.43 10.19
C ILE A 130 -8.47 -7.94 10.28
N ILE A 131 -9.43 -7.47 9.48
CA ILE A 131 -9.87 -6.08 9.37
C ILE A 131 -11.37 -6.08 9.67
N SER A 132 -11.72 -5.93 10.95
CA SER A 132 -13.11 -6.00 11.41
C SER A 132 -14.01 -4.94 10.79
N THR A 133 -13.44 -3.81 10.34
CA THR A 133 -14.13 -2.71 9.66
C THR A 133 -14.18 -2.87 8.14
N ALA A 134 -13.79 -4.03 7.59
CA ALA A 134 -13.81 -4.25 6.14
C ALA A 134 -15.23 -4.48 5.59
N GLU A 135 -15.62 -3.62 4.66
CA GLU A 135 -16.79 -3.80 3.81
C GLU A 135 -16.38 -4.56 2.55
N VAL A 136 -16.54 -5.89 2.60
CA VAL A 136 -16.22 -6.76 1.46
C VAL A 136 -17.41 -6.90 0.52
N VAL A 137 -17.25 -6.42 -0.72
CA VAL A 137 -18.19 -6.56 -1.83
C VAL A 137 -17.68 -7.65 -2.78
N GLY A 138 -18.55 -8.60 -3.13
CA GLY A 138 -18.17 -9.75 -3.96
C GLY A 138 -18.45 -9.55 -5.44
N ALA A 139 -17.51 -9.94 -6.30
CA ALA A 139 -17.70 -10.06 -7.74
C ALA A 139 -17.51 -11.51 -8.20
N THR A 140 -18.41 -12.00 -9.05
CA THR A 140 -18.36 -13.37 -9.61
C THR A 140 -17.49 -13.48 -10.85
N ASP A 141 -17.34 -12.37 -11.57
CA ASP A 141 -16.70 -12.28 -12.86
C ASP A 141 -16.18 -10.85 -13.08
N ALA A 142 -15.41 -10.65 -14.16
CA ALA A 142 -14.78 -9.37 -14.47
C ALA A 142 -15.80 -8.26 -14.75
N SER A 143 -16.95 -8.58 -15.35
CA SER A 143 -17.98 -7.58 -15.66
C SER A 143 -18.64 -7.05 -14.39
N VAL A 144 -18.93 -7.93 -13.42
CA VAL A 144 -19.43 -7.50 -12.11
C VAL A 144 -18.37 -6.69 -11.37
N ALA A 145 -17.10 -7.11 -11.40
CA ALA A 145 -16.01 -6.38 -10.80
C ALA A 145 -15.87 -4.96 -11.37
N GLU A 146 -15.91 -4.81 -12.69
CA GLU A 146 -15.82 -3.52 -13.39
C GLU A 146 -16.93 -2.56 -12.99
N ASN A 147 -18.15 -3.05 -12.75
CA ASN A 147 -19.27 -2.21 -12.30
C ASN A 147 -19.16 -1.75 -10.84
N ILE A 148 -18.31 -2.40 -10.03
CA ILE A 148 -18.10 -2.07 -8.61
C ILE A 148 -16.83 -1.22 -8.43
N LEU A 149 -15.82 -1.40 -9.30
CA LEU A 149 -14.57 -0.66 -9.22
C LEU A 149 -14.81 0.84 -9.36
N ASP A 150 -14.42 1.58 -8.33
CA ASP A 150 -14.45 3.04 -8.30
C ASP A 150 -13.31 3.60 -7.42
N SER A 151 -13.33 4.91 -7.16
CA SER A 151 -12.33 5.58 -6.33
C SER A 151 -12.43 5.25 -4.84
N GLU A 152 -13.55 4.70 -4.37
CA GLU A 152 -13.82 4.39 -2.96
C GLU A 152 -13.28 3.00 -2.58
N ILE A 153 -13.02 2.11 -3.53
CA ILE A 153 -12.40 0.80 -3.27
C ILE A 153 -10.96 1.00 -2.77
N ASP A 154 -10.67 0.47 -1.58
CA ASP A 154 -9.37 0.53 -0.92
C ASP A 154 -8.41 -0.60 -1.37
N LEU A 155 -8.97 -1.76 -1.70
CA LEU A 155 -8.21 -2.96 -2.05
C LEU A 155 -9.05 -3.89 -2.93
N VAL A 156 -8.40 -4.52 -3.90
CA VAL A 156 -8.99 -5.65 -4.63
C VAL A 156 -8.28 -6.94 -4.23
N ILE A 157 -9.05 -7.97 -3.92
CA ILE A 157 -8.57 -9.33 -3.70
C ILE A 157 -9.11 -10.21 -4.83
N ILE A 158 -8.21 -10.93 -5.49
CA ILE A 158 -8.53 -11.73 -6.68
C ILE A 158 -8.22 -13.20 -6.40
N ASP A 159 -9.23 -14.05 -6.49
CA ASP A 159 -9.09 -15.50 -6.53
C ASP A 159 -8.66 -15.95 -7.93
N LEU A 160 -7.44 -16.50 -8.01
CA LEU A 160 -6.80 -16.97 -9.24
C LEU A 160 -7.15 -18.43 -9.57
N ASP A 161 -7.84 -19.15 -8.70
CA ASP A 161 -8.21 -20.56 -8.95
C ASP A 161 -9.44 -20.69 -9.87
N GLY A 162 -10.07 -19.56 -10.22
CA GLY A 162 -11.13 -19.46 -11.22
C GLY A 162 -10.61 -19.23 -12.65
N PRO A 163 -11.47 -18.75 -13.56
CA PRO A 163 -11.08 -18.41 -14.93
C PRO A 163 -9.98 -17.34 -14.97
N SER A 164 -8.84 -17.66 -15.57
CA SER A 164 -7.65 -16.77 -15.54
C SER A 164 -7.88 -15.44 -16.24
N ASP A 165 -8.64 -15.43 -17.33
CA ASP A 165 -8.84 -14.23 -18.15
C ASP A 165 -9.68 -13.19 -17.41
N GLU A 166 -10.68 -13.64 -16.65
CA GLU A 166 -11.50 -12.76 -15.81
C GLU A 166 -10.67 -12.17 -14.66
N ALA A 167 -9.89 -13.02 -13.98
CA ALA A 167 -9.02 -12.59 -12.87
C ALA A 167 -7.96 -11.57 -13.34
N LEU A 168 -7.29 -11.84 -14.46
CA LEU A 168 -6.28 -10.93 -15.02
C LEU A 168 -6.90 -9.64 -15.55
N SER A 169 -8.06 -9.69 -16.19
CA SER A 169 -8.78 -8.49 -16.65
C SER A 169 -9.07 -7.54 -15.49
N THR A 170 -9.66 -8.06 -14.40
CA THR A 170 -9.95 -7.26 -13.20
C THR A 170 -8.67 -6.71 -12.55
N LEU A 171 -7.60 -7.50 -12.51
CA LEU A 171 -6.30 -7.07 -11.99
C LEU A 171 -5.77 -5.87 -12.78
N VAL A 172 -5.74 -5.98 -14.11
CA VAL A 172 -5.26 -4.91 -14.99
C VAL A 172 -6.11 -3.65 -14.86
N THR A 173 -7.44 -3.78 -14.80
CA THR A 173 -8.35 -2.64 -14.59
C THR A 173 -8.07 -1.95 -13.26
N ALA A 174 -8.04 -2.71 -12.15
CA ALA A 174 -7.74 -2.14 -10.83
C ALA A 174 -6.35 -1.49 -10.76
N HIS A 175 -5.34 -2.11 -11.37
CA HIS A 175 -4.00 -1.56 -11.47
C HIS A 175 -3.97 -0.23 -12.23
N SER A 176 -4.70 -0.13 -13.35
CA SER A 176 -4.79 1.11 -14.13
C SER A 176 -5.46 2.27 -13.35
N MET A 177 -6.33 1.94 -12.39
CA MET A 177 -6.97 2.89 -11.48
C MET A 177 -6.11 3.22 -10.25
N GLY A 178 -4.93 2.60 -10.09
CA GLY A 178 -4.06 2.77 -8.93
C GLY A 178 -4.59 2.11 -7.65
N ILE A 179 -5.51 1.16 -7.77
CA ILE A 179 -6.04 0.39 -6.65
C ILE A 179 -5.09 -0.80 -6.41
N PRO A 180 -4.55 -1.00 -5.19
CA PRO A 180 -3.69 -2.13 -4.89
C PRO A 180 -4.47 -3.43 -5.00
N THR A 181 -3.79 -4.46 -5.51
CA THR A 181 -4.38 -5.78 -5.72
C THR A 181 -3.59 -6.86 -4.98
N VAL A 182 -4.30 -7.77 -4.32
CA VAL A 182 -3.76 -8.99 -3.70
C VAL A 182 -4.32 -10.18 -4.47
N ALA A 183 -3.46 -11.00 -5.08
CA ALA A 183 -3.90 -12.16 -5.84
C ALA A 183 -3.60 -13.47 -5.10
N LEU A 184 -4.63 -14.29 -4.90
CA LEU A 184 -4.55 -15.55 -4.17
C LEU A 184 -4.76 -16.71 -5.14
N GLY A 185 -3.82 -17.64 -5.22
CA GLY A 185 -3.98 -18.81 -6.10
C GLY A 185 -3.22 -20.02 -5.58
N SER A 186 -3.71 -21.22 -5.88
CA SER A 186 -3.05 -22.49 -5.53
C SER A 186 -1.81 -22.76 -6.41
N GLU A 187 -1.88 -22.43 -7.70
CA GLU A 187 -0.80 -22.64 -8.66
C GLU A 187 0.24 -21.50 -8.69
N SER A 188 1.53 -21.83 -8.71
CA SER A 188 2.60 -20.83 -8.81
C SER A 188 2.55 -20.05 -10.12
N ALA A 189 2.30 -20.72 -11.24
CA ALA A 189 2.23 -20.09 -12.56
C ALA A 189 1.11 -19.04 -12.67
N ALA A 190 -0.01 -19.22 -11.97
CA ALA A 190 -1.07 -18.22 -11.90
C ALA A 190 -0.61 -16.99 -11.09
N ARG A 191 0.06 -17.21 -9.95
CA ARG A 191 0.61 -16.13 -9.11
C ARG A 191 1.71 -15.34 -9.82
N ASP A 192 2.54 -16.00 -10.62
CA ASP A 192 3.60 -15.34 -11.38
C ASP A 192 3.02 -14.42 -12.47
N ARG A 193 2.01 -14.90 -13.21
CA ARG A 193 1.25 -14.06 -14.16
C ARG A 193 0.58 -12.87 -13.48
N ALA A 194 0.00 -13.06 -12.30
CA ALA A 194 -0.61 -11.97 -11.55
C ALA A 194 0.42 -10.91 -11.13
N ARG A 195 1.62 -11.33 -10.70
CA ARG A 195 2.73 -10.42 -10.38
C ARG A 195 3.17 -9.62 -11.61
N GLU A 196 3.33 -10.29 -12.75
CA GLU A 196 3.66 -9.65 -14.03
C GLU A 196 2.59 -8.64 -14.48
N ALA A 197 1.32 -8.92 -14.20
CA ALA A 197 0.20 -8.04 -14.50
C ALA A 197 0.07 -6.84 -13.53
N GLY A 198 0.89 -6.77 -12.48
CA GLY A 198 0.93 -5.64 -11.55
C GLY A 198 0.28 -5.90 -10.18
N ALA A 199 0.09 -7.16 -9.78
CA ALA A 199 -0.31 -7.49 -8.42
C ALA A 199 0.67 -6.93 -7.39
N VAL A 200 0.16 -6.27 -6.36
CA VAL A 200 0.99 -5.71 -5.28
C VAL A 200 1.54 -6.83 -4.40
N GLU A 201 0.71 -7.81 -4.08
CA GLU A 201 1.08 -8.99 -3.31
C GLU A 201 0.43 -10.23 -3.94
N VAL A 202 1.10 -11.38 -3.83
CA VAL A 202 0.56 -12.68 -4.25
C VAL A 202 0.82 -13.74 -3.18
N ALA A 203 -0.15 -14.62 -2.93
CA ALA A 203 -0.02 -15.68 -1.93
C ALA A 203 -0.78 -16.96 -2.34
N SER A 204 -0.53 -18.05 -1.62
CA SER A 204 -1.29 -19.30 -1.82
C SER A 204 -2.78 -19.09 -1.52
N ASN A 205 -3.63 -19.93 -2.11
CA ASN A 205 -5.05 -20.00 -1.76
C ASN A 205 -5.39 -21.39 -1.18
N PRO A 206 -5.88 -21.50 0.07
CA PRO A 206 -5.98 -20.42 1.05
C PRO A 206 -4.61 -19.94 1.54
N PRO A 207 -4.48 -18.67 1.95
CA PRO A 207 -3.23 -18.17 2.55
C PRO A 207 -3.15 -18.55 4.04
N PRO A 208 -1.95 -18.84 4.58
CA PRO A 208 -1.73 -18.94 6.03
C PRO A 208 -2.12 -17.63 6.74
N SER A 209 -2.74 -17.69 7.92
CA SER A 209 -3.32 -16.51 8.57
C SER A 209 -2.34 -15.37 8.84
N ALA A 210 -1.13 -15.68 9.33
CA ALA A 210 -0.11 -14.67 9.61
C ALA A 210 0.42 -14.00 8.32
N GLU A 211 0.57 -14.79 7.27
CA GLU A 211 0.94 -14.27 5.95
C GLU A 211 -0.17 -13.40 5.38
N PHE A 212 -1.43 -13.85 5.49
CA PHE A 212 -2.57 -13.10 4.97
C PHE A 212 -2.71 -11.74 5.65
N GLN A 213 -2.58 -11.70 6.97
CA GLN A 213 -2.56 -10.45 7.72
C GLN A 213 -1.46 -9.50 7.22
N ARG A 214 -0.23 -10.01 7.05
CA ARG A 214 0.90 -9.21 6.58
C ARG A 214 0.65 -8.63 5.18
N ILE A 215 0.19 -9.44 4.22
CA ILE A 215 0.00 -8.96 2.84
C ILE A 215 -1.17 -7.97 2.73
N LEU A 216 -2.27 -8.17 3.48
CA LEU A 216 -3.39 -7.23 3.49
C LEU A 216 -2.97 -5.87 4.03
N VAL A 217 -2.24 -5.87 5.14
CA VAL A 217 -1.73 -4.65 5.77
C VAL A 217 -0.71 -3.93 4.87
N SER A 218 0.19 -4.69 4.23
CA SER A 218 1.17 -4.17 3.27
C SER A 218 0.49 -3.53 2.07
N ALA A 219 -0.47 -4.22 1.45
CA ALA A 219 -1.18 -3.74 0.26
C ALA A 219 -2.02 -2.48 0.56
N LEU A 220 -2.75 -2.45 1.69
CA LEU A 220 -3.57 -1.31 2.10
C LEU A 220 -2.74 -0.09 2.48
N GLY A 221 -1.58 -0.29 3.12
CA GLY A 221 -0.70 0.80 3.53
C GLY A 221 0.19 1.33 2.40
N LYS A 222 0.10 0.79 1.18
CA LYS A 222 0.97 1.18 0.06
C LYS A 222 0.57 2.57 -0.47
N PRO A 223 1.49 3.54 -0.51
CA PRO A 223 1.24 4.82 -1.18
C PRO A 223 0.92 4.61 -2.67
N ALA A 224 0.08 5.46 -3.23
CA ALA A 224 -0.23 5.48 -4.66
C ALA A 224 0.98 5.95 -5.47
N THR A 225 1.66 7.01 -5.01
CA THR A 225 2.92 7.45 -5.60
C THR A 225 3.89 7.95 -4.54
N VAL A 226 5.19 7.78 -4.81
CA VAL A 226 6.28 8.40 -4.06
C VAL A 226 7.19 9.07 -5.08
N ARG A 227 7.34 10.39 -5.01
CA ARG A 227 8.07 11.17 -6.01
C ARG A 227 8.92 12.23 -5.36
N ARG A 228 10.11 12.45 -5.91
CA ARG A 228 10.91 13.62 -5.59
C ARG A 228 10.25 14.88 -6.16
N THR A 229 10.29 15.98 -5.40
CA THR A 229 9.76 17.30 -5.79
C THR A 229 10.85 18.35 -5.86
#